data_AF-A0A0N4TES3-F1
#
_entry.id   AF-A0A0N4TES3-F1
#
_cell.length_a   1.000
_cell.length_b   1.000
_cell.length_c   1.000
_cell.angle_alpha   90.00
_cell.angle_beta   90.00
_cell.angle_gamma   90.00
#
_symmetry.space_group_name_H-M   'P 1'
#
loop_
_entity.id
_entity.type
_entity.pdbx_description
1 polymer ?
#
loop_
_entity_poly.entity_id
_entity_poly.type
_entity_poly.pdbx_seq_one_letter_code
_entity_poly.pdbx_strand_id
1 'polypeptide(L)'
;MRSLVKSGDTAKIVFFANAARKKEIYILAANDLQTLNWKEDCDLMKQIELFYNKANAYEHLASFYEACAQVEIDDYRDYNKAADALNEALQYIVKALQNNPKNQEYLMEKQTELYQTIGNIKEFIQIRTIYELDPIDAIRQLEAFADDKQVCKNIRLGDIYAVMIAYNVHKENYKKVHI
;
A
#
# COMPACT_ATOMS: atom_id res chain seq x y z
N MET A 1 -9.87 24.00 -14.79
CA MET A 1 -9.18 24.19 -16.09
C MET A 1 -7.78 23.57 -16.18
N ARG A 2 -7.03 23.33 -15.08
CA ARG A 2 -5.74 22.60 -15.13
C ARG A 2 -5.87 21.10 -15.46
N SER A 3 -7.00 20.47 -15.12
CA SER A 3 -7.27 19.04 -15.32
C SER A 3 -7.49 18.65 -16.78
N LEU A 4 -8.13 19.50 -17.58
CA LEU A 4 -8.37 19.24 -19.01
C LEU A 4 -7.09 19.32 -19.87
N VAL A 5 -6.22 20.29 -19.58
CA VAL A 5 -4.94 20.45 -20.29
C VAL A 5 -4.00 19.27 -20.00
N LYS A 6 -3.93 18.82 -18.73
CA LYS A 6 -3.14 17.62 -18.36
C LYS A 6 -3.70 16.35 -18.99
N SER A 7 -5.02 16.16 -19.02
CA SER A 7 -5.66 14.99 -19.65
C SER A 7 -5.34 14.87 -21.15
N GLY A 8 -5.25 16.00 -21.86
CA GLY A 8 -4.83 16.04 -23.26
C GLY A 8 -3.37 15.61 -23.50
N ASP A 9 -2.50 15.77 -22.50
CA ASP A 9 -1.11 15.32 -22.58
C ASP A 9 -0.96 13.85 -22.14
N THR A 10 -1.76 13.38 -21.18
CA THR A 10 -1.84 11.96 -20.80
C THR A 10 -2.21 11.08 -21.98
N ALA A 11 -3.25 11.45 -22.74
CA ALA A 11 -3.69 10.69 -23.92
C ALA A 11 -2.60 10.61 -25.01
N LYS A 12 -1.84 11.70 -25.20
CA LYS A 12 -0.69 11.71 -26.12
C LYS A 12 0.42 10.80 -25.64
N ILE A 13 0.79 10.86 -24.36
CA ILE A 13 1.82 9.99 -23.77
C ILE A 13 1.44 8.52 -23.99
N VAL A 14 0.20 8.16 -23.68
CA VAL A 14 -0.32 6.80 -23.88
C VAL A 14 -0.27 6.40 -25.35
N PHE A 15 -0.67 7.29 -26.25
CA PHE A 15 -0.62 7.05 -27.70
C PHE A 15 0.82 6.82 -28.18
N PHE A 16 1.76 7.71 -27.82
CA PHE A 16 3.15 7.61 -28.23
C PHE A 16 3.84 6.37 -27.67
N ALA A 17 3.58 6.01 -26.42
CA ALA A 17 4.15 4.81 -25.82
C ALA A 17 3.68 3.54 -26.55
N ASN A 18 2.38 3.45 -26.86
CA ASN A 18 1.81 2.32 -27.62
C ASN A 18 2.27 2.29 -29.08
N ALA A 19 2.50 3.44 -29.71
CA ALA A 19 3.05 3.52 -31.06
C ALA A 19 4.53 3.11 -31.10
N ALA A 20 5.33 3.53 -30.12
CA ALA A 20 6.76 3.24 -30.08
C ALA A 20 7.08 1.76 -29.82
N ARG A 21 6.27 1.08 -28.99
CA ARG A 21 6.43 -0.34 -28.60
C ARG A 21 7.82 -0.70 -28.05
N LYS A 22 8.47 0.25 -27.39
CA LYS A 22 9.79 0.06 -26.76
C LYS A 22 9.64 -0.02 -25.24
N LYS A 23 10.32 -0.98 -24.60
CA LYS A 23 10.28 -1.19 -23.14
C LYS A 23 10.63 0.08 -22.36
N GLU A 24 11.71 0.76 -22.75
CA GLU A 24 12.16 2.01 -22.11
C GLU A 24 11.10 3.13 -22.19
N ILE A 25 10.38 3.21 -23.31
CA ILE A 25 9.33 4.22 -23.49
C ILE A 25 8.11 3.88 -22.63
N TYR A 26 7.76 2.61 -22.46
CA TYR A 26 6.71 2.21 -21.53
C TYR A 26 7.08 2.56 -20.08
N ILE A 27 8.32 2.33 -19.66
CA ILE A 27 8.80 2.72 -18.31
C ILE A 27 8.72 4.23 -18.14
N LEU A 28 9.21 5.01 -19.11
CA LEU A 28 9.19 6.47 -19.04
C LEU A 28 7.76 7.01 -18.97
N ALA A 29 6.86 6.47 -19.79
CA ALA A 29 5.45 6.84 -19.77
C ALA A 29 4.83 6.52 -18.40
N ALA A 30 5.01 5.31 -17.88
CA ALA A 30 4.48 4.94 -16.56
C ALA A 30 5.02 5.83 -15.43
N ASN A 31 6.32 6.14 -15.45
CA ASN A 31 6.94 7.05 -14.47
C ASN A 31 6.33 8.45 -14.53
N ASP A 32 6.08 8.98 -15.73
CA ASP A 32 5.44 10.30 -15.90
C ASP A 32 3.99 10.28 -15.39
N LEU A 33 3.23 9.23 -15.73
CA LEU A 33 1.86 9.03 -15.26
C LEU A 33 1.76 8.95 -13.72
N GLN A 34 2.76 8.39 -13.05
CA GLN A 34 2.83 8.37 -11.58
C GLN A 34 2.95 9.76 -10.93
N THR A 35 3.37 10.78 -11.67
CA THR A 35 3.43 12.17 -11.16
C THR A 35 2.08 12.87 -11.16
N LEU A 36 1.08 12.27 -11.80
CA LEU A 36 -0.29 12.76 -11.87
C LEU A 36 -1.11 12.24 -10.69
N ASN A 37 -2.37 12.68 -10.56
CA ASN A 37 -3.25 12.25 -9.48
C ASN A 37 -3.87 10.87 -9.76
N TRP A 38 -3.04 9.84 -9.88
CA TRP A 38 -3.48 8.46 -10.16
C TRP A 38 -4.35 7.88 -9.05
N LYS A 39 -4.24 8.38 -7.82
CA LYS A 39 -5.02 7.92 -6.66
C LYS A 39 -6.53 8.03 -6.86
N GLU A 40 -6.97 9.02 -7.63
CA GLU A 40 -8.39 9.30 -7.91
C GLU A 40 -8.81 8.83 -9.31
N ASP A 41 -7.89 8.25 -10.09
CA ASP A 41 -8.10 7.89 -11.49
C ASP A 41 -7.72 6.41 -11.73
N CYS A 42 -8.75 5.56 -11.67
CA CYS A 42 -8.61 4.11 -11.88
C CYS A 42 -8.07 3.77 -13.29
N ASP A 43 -8.39 4.59 -14.31
CA ASP A 43 -7.88 4.35 -15.66
C ASP A 43 -6.38 4.66 -15.73
N LEU A 44 -5.94 5.72 -15.07
CA LEU A 44 -4.52 6.05 -14.96
C LEU A 44 -3.73 4.96 -14.23
N MET A 45 -4.26 4.41 -13.13
CA MET A 45 -3.64 3.27 -12.44
C MET A 45 -3.47 2.06 -13.37
N LYS A 46 -4.53 1.69 -14.10
CA LYS A 46 -4.48 0.58 -15.07
C LYS A 46 -3.48 0.84 -16.20
N GLN A 47 -3.33 2.08 -16.65
CA GLN A 47 -2.33 2.42 -17.68
C GLN A 47 -0.90 2.30 -17.14
N ILE A 48 -0.64 2.75 -15.92
CA ILE A 48 0.67 2.60 -15.25
C ILE A 48 1.03 1.11 -15.14
N GLU A 49 0.09 0.32 -14.60
CA GLU A 49 0.24 -1.14 -14.46
C GLU A 49 0.51 -1.81 -15.81
N LEU A 50 -0.27 -1.46 -16.83
CA LEU A 50 -0.14 -1.99 -18.19
C LEU A 50 1.24 -1.69 -18.78
N PHE A 51 1.75 -0.48 -18.62
CA PHE A 51 3.04 -0.09 -19.17
C PHE A 51 4.21 -0.77 -18.48
N TYR A 52 4.20 -0.90 -17.16
CA TYR A 52 5.25 -1.68 -16.48
C TYR A 52 5.20 -3.15 -16.85
N ASN A 53 4.02 -3.75 -16.96
CA ASN A 53 3.89 -5.13 -17.44
C ASN A 53 4.43 -5.29 -18.87
N LYS A 54 4.08 -4.40 -19.81
CA LYS A 54 4.61 -4.43 -21.19
C LYS A 54 6.14 -4.27 -21.25
N ALA A 55 6.72 -3.58 -20.28
CA ALA A 55 8.17 -3.42 -20.17
C ALA A 55 8.88 -4.60 -19.47
N ASN A 56 8.15 -5.50 -18.81
CA ASN A 56 8.66 -6.43 -17.79
C ASN A 56 9.40 -5.70 -16.66
N ALA A 57 8.99 -4.47 -16.33
CA ALA A 57 9.60 -3.65 -15.29
C ALA A 57 9.01 -3.99 -13.91
N TYR A 58 9.16 -5.23 -13.47
CA TYR A 58 8.49 -5.76 -12.28
C TYR A 58 8.91 -5.06 -10.99
N GLU A 59 10.16 -4.58 -10.89
CA GLU A 59 10.61 -3.79 -9.75
C GLU A 59 9.83 -2.47 -9.62
N HIS A 60 9.58 -1.80 -10.75
CA HIS A 60 8.82 -0.55 -10.75
C HIS A 60 7.34 -0.80 -10.42
N LEU A 61 6.83 -1.94 -10.87
CA LEU A 61 5.46 -2.34 -10.60
C LEU A 61 5.25 -2.69 -9.11
N ALA A 62 6.19 -3.40 -8.49
CA ALA A 62 6.17 -3.65 -7.06
C ALA A 62 6.19 -2.33 -6.27
N SER A 63 7.10 -1.40 -6.60
CA SER A 63 7.15 -0.08 -5.96
C SER A 63 5.87 0.73 -6.15
N PHE A 64 5.19 0.60 -7.29
CA PHE A 64 3.90 1.26 -7.53
C PHE A 64 2.79 0.70 -6.62
N TYR A 65 2.74 -0.62 -6.42
CA TYR A 65 1.80 -1.25 -5.50
C TYR A 65 2.11 -0.93 -4.03
N GLU A 66 3.38 -0.77 -3.65
CA GLU A 66 3.75 -0.23 -2.33
C GLU A 66 3.25 1.20 -2.13
N ALA A 67 3.37 2.05 -3.15
CA ALA A 67 2.80 3.40 -3.11
C ALA A 67 1.28 3.37 -2.98
N CYS A 68 0.59 2.44 -3.66
CA CYS A 68 -0.85 2.22 -3.48
C CYS A 68 -1.18 1.83 -2.03
N ALA A 69 -0.44 0.89 -1.45
CA ALA A 69 -0.63 0.48 -0.06
C ALA A 69 -0.43 1.64 0.92
N GLN A 70 0.60 2.47 0.70
CA GLN A 70 0.86 3.65 1.52
C GLN A 70 -0.30 4.65 1.47
N VAL A 71 -0.92 4.84 0.31
CA VAL A 71 -2.11 5.69 0.15
C VAL A 71 -3.30 5.12 0.91
N GLU A 72 -3.55 3.82 0.82
CA GLU A 72 -4.63 3.16 1.57
C GLU A 72 -4.45 3.33 3.08
N ILE A 73 -3.21 3.25 3.57
CA ILE A 73 -2.90 3.51 4.99
C ILE A 73 -3.08 5.01 5.31
N ASP A 74 -2.46 5.90 4.52
CA ASP A 74 -2.31 7.32 4.87
C ASP A 74 -3.52 8.20 4.62
N ASP A 75 -4.28 7.90 3.58
CA ASP A 75 -5.41 8.72 3.16
C ASP A 75 -6.73 8.08 3.61
N TYR A 76 -6.81 6.73 3.58
CA TYR A 76 -8.07 6.01 3.81
C TYR A 76 -8.12 5.18 5.10
N ARG A 77 -6.99 4.92 5.77
CA ARG A 77 -6.89 4.02 6.94
C ARG A 77 -7.42 2.61 6.65
N ASP A 78 -7.39 2.19 5.39
CA ASP A 78 -7.89 0.89 4.94
C ASP A 78 -6.74 -0.12 4.88
N TYR A 79 -6.46 -0.71 6.04
CA TYR A 79 -5.40 -1.71 6.19
C TYR A 79 -5.66 -3.01 5.41
N ASN A 80 -6.92 -3.34 5.11
CA ASN A 80 -7.23 -4.54 4.31
C ASN A 80 -6.78 -4.32 2.87
N LYS A 81 -7.17 -3.19 2.25
CA LYS A 81 -6.71 -2.86 0.89
C LYS A 81 -5.21 -2.63 0.83
N ALA A 82 -4.61 -2.06 1.87
CA ALA A 82 -3.16 -1.95 1.96
C ALA A 82 -2.48 -3.32 1.94
N ALA A 83 -3.01 -4.30 2.68
CA ALA A 83 -2.49 -5.67 2.65
C ALA A 83 -2.65 -6.30 1.26
N ASP A 84 -3.79 -6.12 0.59
CA ASP A 84 -4.01 -6.64 -0.76
C ASP A 84 -3.00 -6.03 -1.76
N ALA A 85 -2.80 -4.72 -1.73
CA ALA A 85 -1.81 -4.04 -2.56
C ALA A 85 -0.38 -4.52 -2.28
N LEU A 86 0.01 -4.74 -1.02
CA LEU A 86 1.32 -5.29 -0.69
C LEU A 86 1.49 -6.75 -1.15
N ASN A 87 0.43 -7.55 -1.16
CA ASN A 87 0.48 -8.89 -1.74
C ASN A 87 0.71 -8.84 -3.26
N GLU A 88 0.09 -7.88 -3.97
CA GLU A 88 0.38 -7.64 -5.38
C GLU A 88 1.84 -7.22 -5.58
N ALA A 89 2.36 -6.30 -4.76
CA ALA A 89 3.78 -5.91 -4.80
C ALA A 89 4.70 -7.13 -4.65
N LEU A 90 4.41 -8.00 -3.68
CA LEU A 90 5.16 -9.23 -3.43
C LEU A 90 5.14 -10.18 -4.63
N GLN A 91 3.99 -10.36 -5.30
CA GLN A 91 3.90 -11.17 -6.51
C GLN A 91 4.84 -10.66 -7.61
N TYR A 92 4.96 -9.34 -7.77
CA TYR A 92 5.86 -8.75 -8.76
C TYR A 92 7.32 -8.82 -8.35
N ILE A 93 7.67 -8.76 -7.06
CA ILE A 93 9.02 -9.07 -6.58
C ILE A 93 9.40 -10.51 -6.91
N VAL A 94 8.50 -11.48 -6.70
CA VAL A 94 8.75 -12.88 -7.07
C VAL A 94 8.97 -13.03 -8.57
N LYS A 95 8.16 -12.35 -9.40
CA LYS A 95 8.37 -12.32 -10.86
C LYS A 95 9.70 -11.67 -11.23
N ALA A 96 10.12 -10.59 -10.54
CA ALA A 96 11.42 -9.96 -10.75
C ALA A 96 12.56 -10.94 -10.45
N LEU A 97 12.48 -11.67 -9.32
CA LEU A 97 13.45 -12.69 -8.91
C LEU A 97 13.57 -13.84 -9.91
N GLN A 98 12.47 -14.26 -10.52
CA GLN A 98 12.45 -15.33 -11.53
C GLN A 98 13.08 -14.91 -12.88
N ASN A 99 13.21 -13.62 -13.15
CA ASN A 99 13.69 -13.09 -14.44
C ASN A 99 15.20 -12.79 -14.47
N ASN A 100 16.02 -13.55 -13.72
CA ASN A 100 17.48 -13.37 -13.59
C ASN A 100 17.88 -11.90 -13.29
N PRO A 101 17.50 -11.37 -12.12
CA PRO A 101 17.72 -9.97 -11.80
C PRO A 101 19.20 -9.69 -11.62
N LYS A 102 19.65 -8.52 -12.09
CA LYS A 102 20.98 -7.98 -11.76
C LYS A 102 21.11 -7.63 -10.28
N ASN A 103 19.97 -7.44 -9.59
CA ASN A 103 19.85 -6.94 -8.23
C ASN A 103 19.22 -7.99 -7.28
N GLN A 104 19.60 -9.26 -7.40
CA GLN A 104 18.95 -10.35 -6.64
C GLN A 104 18.95 -10.12 -5.12
N GLU A 105 20.06 -9.67 -4.55
CA GLU A 105 20.19 -9.42 -3.10
C GLU A 105 19.20 -8.37 -2.61
N TYR A 106 19.13 -7.22 -3.30
CA TYR A 106 18.16 -6.16 -3.03
C TYR A 106 16.71 -6.67 -3.11
N LEU A 107 16.39 -7.50 -4.11
CA LEU A 107 15.03 -8.04 -4.26
C LEU A 107 14.66 -9.04 -3.16
N MET A 108 15.61 -9.83 -2.67
CA MET A 108 15.39 -10.74 -1.54
C MET A 108 15.20 -9.98 -0.22
N GLU A 109 15.98 -8.92 -0.01
CA GLU A 109 15.79 -8.00 1.13
C GLU A 109 14.39 -7.38 1.06
N LYS A 110 14.03 -6.82 -0.10
CA LYS A 110 12.72 -6.22 -0.34
C LYS A 110 11.57 -7.20 -0.12
N GLN A 111 11.72 -8.43 -0.59
CA GLN A 111 10.76 -9.51 -0.34
C GLN A 111 10.56 -9.76 1.16
N THR A 112 11.65 -9.79 1.92
CA THR A 112 11.60 -10.00 3.38
C THR A 112 10.91 -8.85 4.09
N GLU A 113 11.21 -7.60 3.71
CA GLU A 113 10.54 -6.41 4.23
C GLU A 113 9.02 -6.45 3.96
N LEU A 114 8.61 -6.83 2.75
CA LEU A 114 7.19 -6.94 2.39
C LEU A 114 6.48 -8.01 3.22
N TYR A 115 7.09 -9.19 3.42
CA TYR A 115 6.52 -10.23 4.27
C TYR A 115 6.32 -9.75 5.72
N GLN A 116 7.32 -9.05 6.28
CA GLN A 116 7.22 -8.47 7.62
C GLN A 116 6.10 -7.42 7.70
N THR A 117 6.03 -6.54 6.70
CA THR A 117 5.02 -5.46 6.64
C THR A 117 3.61 -6.04 6.55
N ILE A 118 3.39 -7.01 5.66
CA ILE A 118 2.10 -7.71 5.52
C ILE A 118 1.74 -8.44 6.81
N GLY A 119 2.71 -9.09 7.47
CA GLY A 119 2.51 -9.77 8.75
C GLY A 119 1.98 -8.81 9.82
N ASN A 120 2.67 -7.69 10.01
CA ASN A 120 2.27 -6.67 10.99
C ASN A 120 0.88 -6.12 10.66
N ILE A 121 0.59 -5.79 9.40
CA ILE A 121 -0.73 -5.28 9.00
C ILE A 121 -1.84 -6.29 9.30
N LYS A 122 -1.62 -7.57 9.01
CA LYS A 122 -2.59 -8.63 9.31
C LYS A 122 -2.83 -8.80 10.80
N GLU A 123 -1.77 -8.75 11.60
CA GLU A 123 -1.89 -8.79 13.06
C GLU A 123 -2.70 -7.60 13.59
N PHE A 124 -2.45 -6.40 13.09
CA PHE A 124 -3.23 -5.22 13.46
C PHE A 124 -4.72 -5.33 13.10
N ILE A 125 -5.03 -5.83 11.89
CA ILE A 125 -6.42 -6.11 11.47
C ILE A 125 -7.07 -7.16 12.39
N GLN A 126 -6.34 -8.19 12.77
CA GLN A 126 -6.82 -9.24 13.66
C GLN A 126 -7.12 -8.67 15.06
N ILE A 127 -6.22 -7.86 15.62
CA ILE A 127 -6.43 -7.20 16.92
C ILE A 127 -7.69 -6.32 16.88
N ARG A 128 -7.92 -5.59 15.78
CA ARG A 128 -9.15 -4.81 15.56
C ARG A 128 -10.42 -5.67 15.48
N THR A 129 -10.32 -6.93 15.08
CA THR A 129 -11.46 -7.87 15.08
C THR A 129 -11.69 -8.44 16.48
N ILE A 130 -10.61 -8.81 17.19
CA ILE A 130 -10.68 -9.28 18.59
C ILE A 130 -11.30 -8.22 19.50
N TYR A 131 -11.12 -6.94 19.18
CA TYR A 131 -11.72 -5.81 19.88
C TYR A 131 -13.24 -5.94 20.13
N GLU A 132 -13.99 -6.55 19.22
CA GLU A 132 -15.43 -6.74 19.38
C GLU A 132 -15.76 -7.85 20.41
N LEU A 133 -14.81 -8.73 20.71
CA LEU A 133 -14.98 -9.94 21.51
C LEU A 133 -14.29 -9.86 22.89
N ASP A 134 -13.02 -9.45 22.93
CA ASP A 134 -12.24 -9.27 24.16
C ASP A 134 -11.41 -7.96 24.10
N PRO A 135 -11.99 -6.85 24.54
CA PRO A 135 -11.32 -5.56 24.52
C PRO A 135 -10.08 -5.47 25.42
N ILE A 136 -10.01 -6.25 26.50
CA ILE A 136 -8.88 -6.19 27.45
C ILE A 136 -7.65 -6.82 26.81
N ASP A 137 -7.84 -7.99 26.21
CA ASP A 137 -6.76 -8.66 25.50
C ASP A 137 -6.32 -7.86 24.27
N ALA A 138 -7.26 -7.27 23.52
CA ALA A 138 -6.94 -6.40 22.39
C ALA A 138 -6.05 -5.20 22.78
N ILE A 139 -6.31 -4.55 23.93
CA ILE A 139 -5.48 -3.43 24.39
C ILE A 139 -4.08 -3.88 24.77
N ARG A 140 -3.97 -4.99 25.51
CA ARG A 140 -2.66 -5.56 25.88
C ARG A 140 -1.83 -5.87 24.64
N GLN A 141 -2.47 -6.42 23.60
CA GLN A 141 -1.82 -6.65 22.32
C GLN A 141 -1.43 -5.33 21.65
N LEU A 142 -2.30 -4.32 21.58
CA LEU A 142 -1.97 -3.00 21.01
C LEU A 142 -0.83 -2.28 21.74
N GLU A 143 -0.72 -2.42 23.07
CA GLU A 143 0.38 -1.86 23.86
C GLU A 143 1.71 -2.50 23.49
N ALA A 144 1.77 -3.84 23.46
CA ALA A 144 2.96 -4.56 23.02
C ALA A 144 3.32 -4.21 21.55
N PHE A 145 2.29 -4.05 20.71
CA PHE A 145 2.42 -3.70 19.30
C PHE A 145 2.92 -2.25 19.10
N ALA A 146 2.56 -1.32 19.99
CA ALA A 146 3.05 0.06 20.01
C ALA A 146 4.49 0.18 20.52
N ASP A 147 4.91 -0.72 21.41
CA ASP A 147 6.29 -0.76 21.94
C ASP A 147 7.30 -1.34 20.93
N ASP A 148 6.82 -2.08 19.93
CA ASP A 148 7.66 -2.61 18.85
C ASP A 148 7.98 -1.52 17.80
N LYS A 149 9.24 -1.08 17.78
CA LYS A 149 9.76 -0.08 16.84
C LYS A 149 9.69 -0.51 15.37
N GLN A 150 9.75 -1.81 15.08
CA GLN A 150 9.66 -2.32 13.71
C GLN A 150 8.21 -2.30 13.22
N VAL A 151 7.25 -2.60 14.10
CA VAL A 151 5.83 -2.46 13.82
C VAL A 151 5.46 -1.00 13.56
N CYS A 152 5.98 -0.08 14.35
CA CYS A 152 5.73 1.37 14.20
C CYS A 152 6.25 1.96 12.88
N LYS A 153 7.13 1.26 12.15
CA LYS A 153 7.53 1.66 10.78
C LYS A 153 6.50 1.24 9.74
N ASN A 154 5.83 0.11 9.98
CA ASN A 154 4.91 -0.52 9.03
C ASN A 154 3.47 -0.05 9.22
N ILE A 155 3.14 0.45 10.42
CA ILE A 155 1.80 0.89 10.80
C ILE A 155 1.92 2.23 11.50
N ARG A 156 1.01 3.14 11.15
CA ARG A 156 0.93 4.46 11.79
C ARG A 156 0.58 4.30 13.28
N LEU A 157 1.52 4.72 14.12
CA LEU A 157 1.35 4.72 15.57
C LEU A 157 0.09 5.48 16.04
N GLY A 158 -0.27 6.56 15.33
CA GLY A 158 -1.49 7.31 15.60
C GLY A 158 -2.77 6.46 15.47
N ASP A 159 -2.80 5.49 14.56
CA ASP A 159 -3.96 4.64 14.34
C ASP A 159 -4.05 3.52 15.39
N ILE A 160 -2.91 3.04 15.88
CA ILE A 160 -2.83 2.14 17.04
C ILE A 160 -3.45 2.85 18.27
N TYR A 161 -2.99 4.07 18.57
CA TYR A 161 -3.56 4.84 19.68
C TYR A 161 -5.01 5.24 19.47
N ALA A 162 -5.44 5.52 18.24
CA ALA A 162 -6.84 5.82 17.95
C ALA A 162 -7.77 4.67 18.36
N VAL A 163 -7.36 3.42 18.09
CA VAL A 163 -8.11 2.23 18.54
C VAL A 163 -8.14 2.14 20.06
N MET A 164 -7.00 2.36 20.73
CA MET A 164 -6.92 2.35 22.21
C MET A 164 -7.74 3.46 22.87
N ILE A 165 -7.83 4.65 22.26
CA ILE A 165 -8.62 5.77 22.78
C ILE A 165 -10.11 5.50 22.60
N ALA A 166 -10.52 4.99 21.43
CA ALA A 166 -11.91 4.63 21.16
C ALA A 166 -12.46 3.67 22.23
N TYR A 167 -11.63 2.72 22.69
CA TYR A 167 -11.93 1.84 23.82
C TYR A 167 -12.28 2.60 25.11
N ASN A 168 -11.38 3.48 25.55
CA ASN A 168 -11.53 4.15 26.85
C ASN A 168 -12.81 5.00 26.86
N VAL A 169 -13.12 5.65 25.74
CA VAL A 169 -14.35 6.42 25.56
C VAL A 169 -15.60 5.52 25.57
N HIS A 170 -15.58 4.37 24.89
CA HIS A 170 -16.70 3.42 24.91
C HIS A 170 -16.95 2.87 26.32
N LYS A 171 -15.88 2.50 27.05
CA LYS A 171 -15.96 2.02 28.44
C LYS A 171 -16.54 3.07 29.40
N GLU A 172 -16.17 4.33 29.26
CA GLU A 172 -16.75 5.42 30.05
C GLU A 172 -18.23 5.65 29.75
N ASN A 173 -18.66 5.47 28.50
CA ASN A 173 -20.06 5.58 28.12
C ASN A 173 -20.91 4.45 28.71
N TYR A 174 -20.43 3.20 28.73
CA TYR A 174 -21.14 2.10 29.42
C TYR A 174 -21.30 2.36 30.93
N LYS A 175 -20.29 2.96 31.58
CA LYS A 175 -20.40 3.34 33.01
C LYS A 175 -21.44 4.44 33.26
N LYS A 176 -21.64 5.35 32.32
CA LYS A 176 -22.65 6.44 32.42
C LYS A 176 -24.08 5.99 32.17
N VAL A 177 -24.29 4.89 31.42
CA VAL A 177 -25.63 4.37 31.07
C VAL A 177 -26.26 3.54 32.20
N HIS A 178 -25.49 3.18 33.25
CA HIS A 178 -25.96 2.41 34.40
C HIS A 178 -26.26 3.24 35.67
N ILE A 179 -26.72 4.49 35.51
CA ILE A 179 -27.21 5.35 36.60
C ILE A 179 -28.68 5.67 36.34
#